data_AF-A0AAV0EDU4-F1
#
_entry.id   AF-A0AAV0EDU4-F1
#
_cell.length_a   1.000
_cell.length_b   1.000
_cell.length_c   1.000
_cell.angle_alpha   90.00
_cell.angle_beta   90.00
_cell.angle_gamma   90.00
#
_symmetry.space_group_name_H-M   'P 1'
#
loop_
_entity.id
_entity.type
_entity.pdbx_description
1 polymer ?
#
loop_
_entity_poly.entity_id
_entity_poly.type
_entity_poly.pdbx_seq_one_letter_code
_entity_poly.pdbx_strand_id
1 'polypeptide(L)'
;MARKIAKMWIRSELLLGMPKARSRRSYSSDSKAVELKALKPFIMKKVQNWAKDYRFYETAPVAQEVLKSRALLYRGVSTLLHHLPVWACKYCPEVYIGERGHLIRTCGGYRHLAKIVAHKWIKARLNDILVPVEAVHYAQERSDHDHIPAVVELCLRAGATLPSEYLNSTEPGNRFETAYPLDKEMESVAKETLSAYESVRNGVEKLILVFPAKLCKLCSEVHVVPLGGVNESQHEAHVWQKAGVDDFVPPKIVWFRRPQDPRVLVDEGRDYYGHAPAVIDMCVKAGAAAPYKYISMMKDNGLSAPL
;
A
#
# COMPACT_ATOMS: atom_id res chain seq x y z
N MET A 1 -16.27 17.29 -31.52
CA MET A 1 -15.18 17.12 -30.53
C MET A 1 -13.82 16.73 -31.14
N ALA A 2 -13.76 15.87 -32.18
CA ALA A 2 -12.48 15.43 -32.79
C ALA A 2 -11.69 16.51 -33.58
N ARG A 3 -12.34 17.56 -34.10
CA ARG A 3 -11.69 18.61 -34.91
C ARG A 3 -10.95 19.70 -34.11
N LYS A 4 -11.19 19.82 -32.79
CA LYS A 4 -10.53 20.82 -31.93
C LYS A 4 -9.16 20.34 -31.43
N ILE A 5 -8.99 19.01 -31.27
CA ILE A 5 -7.73 18.38 -30.82
C ILE A 5 -6.65 18.44 -31.92
N ALA A 6 -7.02 18.32 -33.19
CA ALA A 6 -6.08 18.39 -34.31
C ALA A 6 -5.48 19.79 -34.54
N LYS A 7 -6.22 20.87 -34.23
CA LYS A 7 -5.76 22.25 -34.45
C LYS A 7 -4.79 22.77 -33.39
N MET A 8 -4.74 22.16 -32.19
CA MET A 8 -3.85 22.61 -31.10
C MET A 8 -2.40 22.11 -31.25
N TRP A 9 -2.17 21.03 -32.01
CA TRP A 9 -0.83 20.49 -32.22
C TRP A 9 -0.05 21.12 -33.38
N ILE A 10 -0.73 21.72 -34.35
CA ILE A 10 -0.07 22.48 -35.45
C ILE A 10 0.67 23.71 -34.89
N ARG A 11 0.28 24.23 -33.71
CA ARG A 11 0.89 25.39 -33.09
C ARG A 11 2.18 25.09 -32.31
N SER A 12 2.48 23.81 -32.02
CA SER A 12 3.71 23.39 -31.33
C SER A 12 4.89 23.16 -32.28
N GLU A 13 4.68 23.04 -33.59
CA GLU A 13 5.75 22.91 -34.59
C GLU A 13 6.53 24.21 -34.82
N LEU A 14 6.01 25.36 -34.37
CA LEU A 14 6.63 26.68 -34.57
C LEU A 14 7.74 27.04 -33.55
N LEU A 15 8.03 26.19 -32.56
CA LEU A 15 9.01 26.49 -31.50
C LEU A 15 10.28 25.61 -31.50
N LEU A 16 10.49 24.77 -32.51
CA LEU A 16 11.70 23.94 -32.64
C LEU A 16 12.64 24.38 -33.77
N GLY A 17 12.75 25.69 -33.98
CA GLY A 17 13.64 26.29 -34.98
C GLY A 17 14.73 27.17 -34.37
N MET A 18 15.60 26.65 -33.50
CA MET A 18 16.86 27.33 -33.13
C MET A 18 18.00 26.31 -32.90
N PRO A 19 19.18 26.48 -33.53
CA PRO A 19 20.27 25.50 -33.47
C PRO A 19 21.10 25.67 -32.19
N LYS A 20 21.46 24.56 -31.53
CA LYS A 20 22.48 24.56 -30.45
C LYS A 20 23.81 24.01 -30.96
N ALA A 21 24.85 24.79 -30.71
CA ALA A 21 26.23 24.56 -31.13
C ALA A 21 26.97 23.51 -30.27
N ARG A 22 27.84 22.76 -30.97
CA ARG A 22 29.11 22.09 -30.61
C ARG A 22 29.29 21.39 -29.24
N SER A 23 29.43 20.07 -29.37
CA SER A 23 30.56 19.20 -28.95
C SER A 23 30.79 18.90 -27.46
N ARG A 24 30.61 17.63 -27.07
CA ARG A 24 31.72 16.65 -26.98
C ARG A 24 31.24 15.21 -26.67
N ARG A 25 31.72 14.29 -27.52
CA ARG A 25 32.04 12.85 -27.35
C ARG A 25 30.92 11.90 -26.86
N SER A 26 30.19 11.37 -27.84
CA SER A 26 29.43 10.12 -27.73
C SER A 26 30.36 8.92 -27.96
N TYR A 27 30.30 7.93 -27.05
CA TYR A 27 30.68 6.56 -27.39
C TYR A 27 29.56 6.00 -28.27
N SER A 28 29.90 5.72 -29.53
CA SER A 28 29.01 5.03 -30.46
C SER A 28 28.82 3.59 -29.98
N SER A 29 27.58 3.23 -29.64
CA SER A 29 27.11 1.86 -29.75
C SER A 29 26.02 1.85 -30.81
N ASP A 30 26.48 1.68 -32.04
CA ASP A 30 25.68 1.53 -33.24
C ASP A 30 24.99 0.15 -33.23
N SER A 31 23.97 0.02 -32.38
CA SER A 31 23.08 -1.14 -32.41
C SER A 31 21.65 -0.64 -32.34
N LYS A 32 21.07 -0.45 -33.53
CA LYS A 32 19.63 -0.27 -33.78
C LYS A 32 18.96 0.59 -32.71
N ALA A 33 19.16 1.90 -32.79
CA ALA A 33 18.14 2.82 -32.32
C ALA A 33 16.90 2.54 -33.17
N VAL A 34 16.16 1.49 -32.80
CA VAL A 34 14.81 1.20 -33.28
C VAL A 34 14.13 2.55 -33.31
N GLU A 35 13.76 3.02 -34.51
CA GLU A 35 13.22 4.36 -34.66
C GLU A 35 11.95 4.44 -33.81
N LEU A 36 12.09 4.92 -32.56
CA LEU A 36 11.00 5.02 -31.60
C LEU A 36 9.86 5.85 -32.20
N LYS A 37 10.19 6.77 -33.12
CA LYS A 37 9.25 7.53 -33.94
C LYS A 37 8.41 6.65 -34.87
N ALA A 38 8.99 5.63 -35.51
CA ALA A 38 8.30 4.69 -36.40
C ALA A 38 7.46 3.66 -35.63
N LEU A 39 7.88 3.28 -34.42
CA LEU A 39 7.09 2.39 -33.55
C LEU A 39 5.99 3.09 -32.76
N LYS A 40 6.11 4.40 -32.53
CA LYS A 40 5.15 5.19 -31.74
C LYS A 40 3.70 5.00 -32.21
N PRO A 41 3.35 5.02 -33.51
CA PRO A 41 1.98 4.81 -33.97
C PRO A 41 1.47 3.40 -33.66
N PHE A 42 2.31 2.38 -33.79
CA PHE A 42 1.96 0.99 -33.49
C PHE A 42 1.78 0.76 -31.98
N ILE A 43 2.67 1.31 -31.16
CA ILE A 43 2.56 1.25 -29.69
C ILE A 43 1.29 1.97 -29.24
N MET A 44 1.02 3.18 -29.75
CA MET A 44 -0.19 3.94 -29.41
C MET A 44 -1.45 3.20 -29.86
N LYS A 45 -1.47 2.64 -31.08
CA LYS A 45 -2.59 1.81 -31.56
C LYS A 45 -2.79 0.57 -30.69
N LYS A 46 -1.71 -0.06 -30.21
CA LYS A 46 -1.78 -1.24 -29.33
C LYS A 46 -2.29 -0.88 -27.93
N VAL A 47 -1.81 0.22 -27.34
CA VAL A 47 -2.32 0.76 -26.05
C VAL A 47 -3.78 1.17 -26.18
N GLN A 48 -4.18 1.77 -27.29
CA GLN A 48 -5.55 2.24 -27.52
C GLN A 48 -6.50 1.08 -27.85
N ASN A 49 -6.01 0.01 -28.45
CA ASN A 49 -6.74 -1.25 -28.60
C ASN A 49 -6.85 -1.99 -27.25
N TRP A 50 -5.77 -2.07 -26.47
CA TRP A 50 -5.81 -2.61 -25.10
C TRP A 50 -6.78 -1.85 -24.20
N ALA A 51 -6.82 -0.52 -24.30
CA ALA A 51 -7.76 0.32 -23.56
C ALA A 51 -9.22 0.16 -24.04
N LYS A 52 -9.44 -0.28 -25.29
CA LYS A 52 -10.77 -0.62 -25.82
C LYS A 52 -11.21 -2.03 -25.41
N ASP A 53 -10.27 -2.97 -25.31
CA ASP A 53 -10.49 -4.34 -24.84
C ASP A 53 -10.71 -4.37 -23.31
N TYR A 54 -10.21 -3.37 -22.58
CA TYR A 54 -10.41 -3.21 -21.14
C TYR A 54 -11.83 -2.70 -20.84
N ARG A 55 -12.79 -3.61 -20.69
CA ARG A 55 -14.16 -3.28 -20.30
C ARG A 55 -14.20 -2.84 -18.83
N PHE A 56 -14.45 -1.56 -18.60
CA PHE A 56 -14.69 -0.92 -17.29
C PHE A 56 -15.71 -1.66 -16.39
N TYR A 57 -16.62 -2.44 -16.98
CA TYR A 57 -17.61 -3.23 -16.25
C TYR A 57 -17.01 -4.41 -15.47
N GLU A 58 -15.78 -4.85 -15.78
CA GLU A 58 -15.13 -5.97 -15.08
C GLU A 58 -14.40 -5.52 -13.80
N THR A 59 -14.03 -4.24 -13.67
CA THR A 59 -13.29 -3.74 -12.49
C THR A 59 -14.18 -3.27 -11.36
N ALA A 60 -15.41 -2.80 -11.65
CA ALA A 60 -16.33 -2.35 -10.62
C ALA A 60 -16.67 -3.44 -9.59
N PRO A 61 -16.93 -4.72 -9.97
CA PRO A 61 -17.11 -5.80 -9.00
C PRO A 61 -15.87 -6.05 -8.13
N VAL A 62 -14.68 -5.99 -8.73
CA VAL A 62 -13.41 -6.16 -7.98
C VAL A 62 -13.23 -5.03 -6.98
N ALA A 63 -13.48 -3.78 -7.39
CA ALA A 63 -13.41 -2.62 -6.52
C ALA A 63 -14.45 -2.65 -5.40
N GLN A 64 -15.67 -3.12 -5.66
CA GLN A 64 -16.68 -3.30 -4.63
C GLN A 64 -16.25 -4.35 -3.60
N GLU A 65 -15.66 -5.45 -4.05
CA GLU A 65 -15.14 -6.49 -3.16
C GLU A 65 -13.97 -5.98 -2.31
N VAL A 66 -13.08 -5.17 -2.89
CA VAL A 66 -11.99 -4.52 -2.14
C VAL A 66 -12.54 -3.63 -1.02
N LEU A 67 -13.57 -2.82 -1.28
CA LEU A 67 -14.18 -1.97 -0.25
C LEU A 67 -14.82 -2.79 0.88
N LYS A 68 -15.57 -3.85 0.52
CA LYS A 68 -16.19 -4.76 1.51
C LYS A 68 -15.13 -5.46 2.36
N SER A 69 -14.14 -6.07 1.71
CA SER A 69 -13.00 -6.72 2.38
C SER A 69 -12.23 -5.72 3.25
N ARG A 70 -12.07 -4.46 2.82
CA ARG A 70 -11.44 -3.41 3.64
C ARG A 70 -12.23 -3.13 4.91
N ALA A 71 -13.56 -3.06 4.84
CA ALA A 71 -14.39 -2.87 6.04
C ALA A 71 -14.23 -4.04 7.04
N LEU A 72 -14.25 -5.28 6.54
CA LEU A 72 -14.02 -6.48 7.35
C LEU A 72 -12.61 -6.49 7.98
N LEU A 73 -11.59 -6.09 7.21
CA LEU A 73 -10.22 -5.97 7.70
C LEU A 73 -10.12 -4.98 8.87
N TYR A 74 -10.67 -3.78 8.71
CA TYR A 74 -10.63 -2.76 9.76
C TYR A 74 -11.38 -3.20 11.02
N ARG A 75 -12.57 -3.79 10.86
CA ARG A 75 -13.34 -4.34 11.97
C ARG A 75 -12.57 -5.45 12.69
N GLY A 76 -12.08 -6.42 11.94
CA GLY A 76 -11.35 -7.56 12.47
C GLY A 76 -10.08 -7.17 13.21
N VAL A 77 -9.27 -6.26 12.64
CA VAL A 77 -8.08 -5.74 13.32
C VAL A 77 -8.44 -4.98 14.58
N SER A 78 -9.50 -4.15 14.54
CA SER A 78 -9.99 -3.45 15.73
C SER A 78 -10.38 -4.43 16.83
N THR A 79 -11.16 -5.47 16.51
CA THR A 79 -11.53 -6.52 17.48
C THR A 79 -10.29 -7.22 18.05
N LEU A 80 -9.39 -7.69 17.20
CA LEU A 80 -8.17 -8.39 17.64
C LEU A 80 -7.28 -7.52 18.54
N LEU A 81 -7.19 -6.21 18.28
CA LEU A 81 -6.45 -5.23 19.11
C LEU A 81 -6.99 -5.08 20.54
N HIS A 82 -8.27 -5.39 20.77
CA HIS A 82 -8.85 -5.35 22.12
C HIS A 82 -8.47 -6.58 22.95
N HIS A 83 -8.14 -7.71 22.32
CA HIS A 83 -7.85 -8.98 22.99
C HIS A 83 -6.36 -9.34 23.01
N LEU A 84 -5.59 -8.91 22.02
CA LEU A 84 -4.17 -9.21 21.92
C LEU A 84 -3.31 -8.05 22.44
N PRO A 85 -2.24 -8.35 23.21
CA PRO A 85 -1.28 -7.35 23.61
C PRO A 85 -0.44 -6.93 22.41
N VAL A 86 -0.65 -5.68 21.96
CA VAL A 86 0.05 -5.09 20.82
C VAL A 86 0.69 -3.78 21.25
N TRP A 87 1.98 -3.64 20.92
CA TRP A 87 2.84 -2.55 21.36
C TRP A 87 3.37 -1.79 20.16
N ALA A 88 3.27 -0.46 20.20
CA ALA A 88 3.92 0.43 19.24
C ALA A 88 5.07 1.17 19.94
N CYS A 89 6.17 1.41 19.24
CA CYS A 89 7.25 2.23 19.78
C CYS A 89 6.86 3.71 19.73
N LYS A 90 7.09 4.45 20.81
CA LYS A 90 6.79 5.88 20.89
C LYS A 90 7.61 6.73 19.91
N TYR A 91 8.77 6.25 19.48
CA TYR A 91 9.78 7.07 18.80
C TYR A 91 10.13 6.59 17.39
N CYS A 92 9.70 5.40 16.99
CA CYS A 92 9.97 4.86 15.68
C CYS A 92 8.75 4.03 15.23
N PRO A 93 8.62 3.69 13.95
CA PRO A 93 7.44 2.99 13.46
C PRO A 93 7.40 1.51 13.88
N GLU A 94 8.24 1.00 14.77
CA GLU A 94 8.24 -0.41 15.14
C GLU A 94 7.00 -0.80 15.94
N VAL A 95 6.45 -1.97 15.63
CA VAL A 95 5.30 -2.57 16.32
C VAL A 95 5.67 -4.00 16.69
N TYR A 96 5.15 -4.48 17.82
CA TYR A 96 5.34 -5.83 18.29
C TYR A 96 4.06 -6.40 18.88
N ILE A 97 3.72 -7.64 18.51
CA ILE A 97 2.59 -8.37 19.07
C ILE A 97 3.14 -9.39 20.08
N GLY A 98 2.69 -9.34 21.33
CA GLY A 98 3.14 -10.26 22.38
C GLY A 98 2.90 -9.72 23.78
N GLU A 99 2.98 -10.57 24.79
CA GLU A 99 2.67 -10.23 26.20
C GLU A 99 3.34 -8.92 26.65
N ARG A 100 4.58 -8.69 26.19
CA ARG A 100 5.36 -7.47 26.42
C ARG A 100 6.17 -7.15 25.16
N GLY A 101 6.55 -5.88 24.98
CA GLY A 101 7.47 -5.50 23.90
C GLY A 101 8.84 -6.17 24.01
N HIS A 102 9.51 -6.39 22.89
CA HIS A 102 10.83 -7.03 22.86
C HIS A 102 11.95 -6.12 23.37
N LEU A 103 13.12 -6.73 23.62
CA LEU A 103 14.32 -6.08 24.13
C LEU A 103 15.41 -5.86 23.06
N ILE A 104 15.17 -6.30 21.82
CA ILE A 104 16.05 -6.01 20.68
C ILE A 104 16.25 -4.49 20.55
N ARG A 105 17.51 -4.05 20.50
CA ARG A 105 17.89 -2.63 20.52
C ARG A 105 17.98 -2.05 19.11
N THR A 106 16.86 -2.05 18.40
CA THR A 106 16.74 -1.55 17.01
C THR A 106 16.09 -0.18 16.90
N CYS A 107 15.77 0.48 18.02
CA CYS A 107 15.05 1.74 18.00
C CYS A 107 15.88 2.86 17.34
N GLY A 108 15.41 3.38 16.20
CA GLY A 108 16.04 4.51 15.52
C GLY A 108 15.83 5.87 16.20
N GLY A 109 14.92 5.96 17.18
CA GLY A 109 14.48 7.23 17.77
C GLY A 109 13.86 8.19 16.74
N TYR A 110 13.52 9.42 17.15
CA TYR A 110 12.76 10.37 16.33
C TYR A 110 13.50 10.91 15.08
N ARG A 111 14.72 10.45 14.80
CA ARG A 111 15.58 10.96 13.71
C ARG A 111 16.54 9.94 13.09
N HIS A 112 16.46 8.65 13.43
CA HIS A 112 17.34 7.59 12.89
C HIS A 112 18.86 7.89 12.98
N LEU A 113 19.29 8.71 13.95
CA LEU A 113 20.68 9.22 14.07
C LEU A 113 21.68 8.19 14.65
N ALA A 114 21.37 6.90 14.49
CA ALA A 114 22.15 5.74 14.93
C ALA A 114 22.53 5.73 16.43
N LYS A 115 21.72 5.04 17.24
CA LYS A 115 22.16 4.39 18.48
C LYS A 115 21.35 3.09 18.64
N ILE A 116 22.02 1.97 18.91
CA ILE A 116 21.42 0.69 19.30
C ILE A 116 20.73 0.91 20.66
N VAL A 117 19.46 1.29 20.66
CA VAL A 117 18.70 1.70 21.86
C VAL A 117 17.45 0.84 21.99
N ALA A 118 17.05 0.58 23.23
CA ALA A 118 15.81 -0.11 23.54
C ALA A 118 14.59 0.72 23.12
N HIS A 119 13.53 0.03 22.72
CA HIS A 119 12.25 0.66 22.40
C HIS A 119 11.53 1.16 23.64
N LYS A 120 10.78 2.25 23.48
CA LYS A 120 9.80 2.69 24.49
C LYS A 120 8.41 2.33 24.02
N TRP A 121 7.88 1.25 24.55
CA TRP A 121 6.61 0.68 24.16
C TRP A 121 5.41 1.43 24.75
N ILE A 122 4.41 1.68 23.92
CA ILE A 122 3.08 2.16 24.29
C ILE A 122 2.03 1.22 23.69
N LYS A 123 0.79 1.27 24.18
CA LYS A 123 -0.32 0.49 23.61
C LYS A 123 -0.56 0.93 22.16
N ALA A 124 -0.55 -0.02 21.24
CA ALA A 124 -0.78 0.25 19.82
C ALA A 124 -2.24 0.62 19.53
N ARG A 125 -2.43 1.35 18.44
CA ARG A 125 -3.71 1.77 17.86
C ARG A 125 -3.91 1.12 16.51
N LEU A 126 -5.13 1.25 15.97
CA LEU A 126 -5.49 0.71 14.66
C LEU A 126 -4.51 1.16 13.56
N ASN A 127 -4.16 2.45 13.53
CA ASN A 127 -3.27 3.04 12.52
C ASN A 127 -1.80 2.62 12.67
N ASP A 128 -1.40 2.05 13.81
CA ASP A 128 -0.06 1.46 13.97
C ASP A 128 0.05 0.12 13.21
N ILE A 129 -1.08 -0.58 13.04
CA ILE A 129 -1.20 -1.86 12.33
C ILE A 129 -1.61 -1.66 10.88
N LEU A 130 -2.70 -0.93 10.65
CA LEU A 130 -3.22 -0.57 9.33
C LEU A 130 -2.77 0.85 9.01
N VAL A 131 -1.59 0.97 8.39
CA VAL A 131 -1.01 2.28 8.05
C VAL A 131 -1.93 3.01 7.06
N PRO A 132 -2.54 4.15 7.45
CA PRO A 132 -3.36 4.93 6.54
C PRO A 132 -2.50 5.50 5.42
N VAL A 133 -2.99 5.40 4.20
CA VAL A 133 -2.41 6.06 3.02
C VAL A 133 -3.50 6.91 2.42
N GLU A 134 -3.21 8.20 2.27
CA GLU A 134 -4.14 9.17 1.70
C GLU A 134 -3.84 9.42 0.21
N ALA A 135 -4.90 9.76 -0.52
CA ALA A 135 -4.87 10.23 -1.89
C ALA A 135 -5.72 11.49 -2.04
N VAL A 136 -5.31 12.37 -2.95
CA VAL A 136 -6.09 13.56 -3.29
C VAL A 136 -7.30 13.16 -4.13
N HIS A 137 -8.49 13.46 -3.63
CA HIS A 137 -9.72 13.24 -4.36
C HIS A 137 -9.93 14.38 -5.37
N TYR A 138 -9.82 14.07 -6.67
CA TYR A 138 -10.18 15.02 -7.73
C TYR A 138 -11.66 14.83 -8.12
N ALA A 139 -12.55 15.52 -7.41
CA ALA A 139 -13.94 15.69 -7.81
C ALA A 139 -14.03 16.74 -8.92
N GLN A 140 -14.81 16.47 -9.97
CA GLN A 140 -14.87 17.31 -11.17
C GLN A 140 -15.52 18.70 -10.95
N GLU A 141 -16.14 18.95 -9.79
CA GLU A 141 -17.01 20.13 -9.60
C GLU A 141 -16.73 20.97 -8.33
N ARG A 142 -15.69 20.69 -7.54
CA ARG A 142 -15.33 21.54 -6.39
C ARG A 142 -13.83 21.77 -6.29
N SER A 143 -13.46 23.01 -5.99
CA SER A 143 -12.07 23.49 -5.90
C SER A 143 -11.39 23.16 -4.58
N ASP A 144 -11.99 22.30 -3.75
CA ASP A 144 -11.42 21.83 -2.48
C ASP A 144 -10.89 20.40 -2.66
N HIS A 145 -9.61 20.20 -2.39
CA HIS A 145 -8.93 18.92 -2.51
C HIS A 145 -9.08 18.14 -1.21
N ASP A 146 -10.16 17.39 -1.08
CA ASP A 146 -10.35 16.48 0.05
C ASP A 146 -9.37 15.29 -0.05
N HIS A 147 -8.77 14.93 1.09
CA HIS A 147 -7.96 13.71 1.19
C HIS A 147 -8.87 12.56 1.57
N ILE A 148 -8.77 11.46 0.83
CA ILE A 148 -9.47 10.21 1.15
C ILE A 148 -8.48 9.04 1.12
N PRO A 149 -8.79 7.90 1.76
CA PRO A 149 -7.90 6.75 1.72
C PRO A 149 -7.60 6.31 0.28
N ALA A 150 -6.34 6.09 -0.05
CA ALA A 150 -5.88 5.81 -1.42
C ALA A 150 -6.58 4.58 -2.03
N VAL A 151 -6.84 3.55 -1.22
CA VAL A 151 -7.62 2.37 -1.65
C VAL A 151 -9.04 2.75 -2.05
N VAL A 152 -9.66 3.71 -1.34
CA VAL A 152 -11.01 4.18 -1.64
C VAL A 152 -11.02 4.98 -2.94
N GLU A 153 -10.08 5.90 -3.13
CA GLU A 153 -9.92 6.64 -4.40
C GLU A 153 -9.74 5.66 -5.57
N LEU A 154 -8.86 4.67 -5.43
CA LEU A 154 -8.66 3.64 -6.47
C LEU A 154 -9.96 2.89 -6.81
N CYS A 155 -10.74 2.51 -5.80
CA CYS A 155 -11.99 1.80 -6.01
C CYS A 155 -13.06 2.69 -6.67
N LEU A 156 -13.16 3.96 -6.28
CA LEU A 156 -14.05 4.94 -6.90
C LEU A 156 -13.72 5.13 -8.39
N ARG A 157 -12.43 5.26 -8.72
CA ARG A 157 -11.97 5.35 -10.12
C ARG A 157 -12.28 4.09 -10.91
N ALA A 158 -12.31 2.94 -10.25
CA ALA A 158 -12.68 1.66 -10.82
C ALA A 158 -14.20 1.45 -10.96
N GLY A 159 -15.02 2.43 -10.58
CA GLY A 159 -16.48 2.39 -10.71
C GLY A 159 -17.21 1.78 -9.52
N ALA A 160 -16.55 1.60 -8.37
CA ALA A 160 -17.24 1.19 -7.14
C ALA A 160 -18.15 2.31 -6.63
N THR A 161 -19.25 1.93 -5.99
CA THR A 161 -20.13 2.86 -5.29
C THR A 161 -19.85 2.75 -3.80
N LEU A 162 -19.66 3.88 -3.13
CA LEU A 162 -19.47 3.89 -1.68
C LEU A 162 -20.76 3.45 -0.98
N PRO A 163 -20.68 2.48 -0.05
CA PRO A 163 -21.76 2.24 0.91
C PRO A 163 -22.05 3.52 1.71
N SER A 164 -23.32 3.75 2.07
CA SER A 164 -23.75 4.93 2.85
C SER A 164 -22.98 5.15 4.16
N GLU A 165 -22.39 4.10 4.73
CA GLU A 165 -21.54 4.12 5.93
C GLU A 165 -20.25 4.96 5.76
N TYR A 166 -19.73 5.06 4.54
CA TYR A 166 -18.54 5.88 4.22
C TYR A 166 -18.86 7.38 4.10
N LEU A 167 -20.11 7.74 3.81
CA LEU A 167 -20.52 9.15 3.63
C LEU A 167 -20.83 9.84 4.98
N ASN A 168 -21.08 9.07 6.04
CA ASN A 168 -21.59 9.58 7.32
C ASN A 168 -20.61 9.49 8.48
N SER A 169 -19.34 9.10 8.27
CA SER A 169 -18.39 8.90 9.38
C SER A 169 -17.02 9.52 9.12
N THR A 170 -16.74 10.61 9.83
CA THR A 170 -15.39 10.90 10.36
C THR A 170 -14.99 9.70 11.22
N GLU A 171 -14.08 8.86 10.73
CA GLU A 171 -13.55 7.66 11.40
C GLU A 171 -14.58 6.56 11.76
N PRO A 172 -14.47 5.32 11.25
CA PRO A 172 -15.31 4.18 11.67
C PRO A 172 -14.85 3.61 13.03
N GLY A 173 -14.48 4.48 13.97
CA GLY A 173 -13.83 4.13 15.21
C GLY A 173 -14.55 4.71 16.43
N ASN A 174 -15.83 4.38 16.68
CA ASN A 174 -16.33 4.45 18.07
C ASN A 174 -17.74 3.86 18.37
N ARG A 175 -18.25 2.86 17.67
CA ARG A 175 -19.51 2.24 18.12
C ARG A 175 -19.67 0.77 17.79
N PHE A 176 -18.81 -0.06 18.38
CA PHE A 176 -19.11 -1.49 18.54
C PHE A 176 -18.75 -1.90 19.97
N GLU A 177 -19.67 -1.68 20.91
CA GLU A 177 -19.70 -2.48 22.14
C GLU A 177 -19.92 -3.93 21.72
N THR A 178 -18.88 -4.74 21.80
CA THR A 178 -18.99 -6.18 21.60
C THR A 178 -18.49 -6.86 22.86
N ALA A 179 -19.33 -7.73 23.40
CA ALA A 179 -18.96 -8.63 24.49
C ALA A 179 -17.67 -9.38 24.13
N TYR A 180 -16.83 -9.66 25.13
CA TYR A 180 -15.57 -10.38 24.94
C TYR A 180 -15.82 -11.70 24.20
N PRO A 181 -15.31 -11.88 22.98
CA PRO A 181 -15.51 -13.10 22.22
C PRO A 181 -14.78 -14.26 22.90
N LEU A 182 -15.38 -15.45 22.85
CA LEU A 182 -14.74 -16.68 23.30
C LEU A 182 -13.54 -17.03 22.40
N ASP A 183 -12.59 -17.86 22.86
CA ASP A 183 -11.40 -18.23 22.08
C ASP A 183 -11.72 -18.78 20.67
N LYS A 184 -12.81 -19.56 20.53
CA LYS A 184 -13.27 -20.06 19.23
C LYS A 184 -13.84 -18.97 18.32
N GLU A 185 -14.40 -17.92 18.91
CA GLU A 185 -14.87 -16.74 18.17
C GLU A 185 -13.68 -15.90 17.70
N MET A 186 -12.61 -15.82 18.52
CA MET A 186 -11.36 -15.15 18.16
C MET A 186 -10.66 -15.81 16.96
N GLU A 187 -10.62 -17.14 16.91
CA GLU A 187 -10.10 -17.88 15.76
C GLU A 187 -10.91 -17.56 14.47
N SER A 188 -12.23 -17.46 14.58
CA SER A 188 -13.10 -17.10 13.45
C SER A 188 -12.83 -15.67 12.97
N VAL A 189 -12.75 -14.71 13.90
CA VAL A 189 -12.40 -13.31 13.59
C VAL A 189 -11.04 -13.24 12.93
N ALA A 190 -10.05 -13.98 13.43
CA ALA A 190 -8.72 -14.02 12.86
C ALA A 190 -8.69 -14.57 11.42
N LYS A 191 -9.42 -15.65 11.14
CA LYS A 191 -9.54 -16.22 9.79
C LYS A 191 -10.18 -15.26 8.81
N GLU A 192 -11.27 -14.60 9.23
CA GLU A 192 -11.96 -13.60 8.40
C GLU A 192 -11.06 -12.38 8.14
N THR A 193 -10.40 -11.86 9.18
CA THR A 193 -9.48 -10.72 9.09
C THR A 193 -8.33 -10.99 8.13
N LEU A 194 -7.75 -12.19 8.22
CA LEU A 194 -6.66 -12.61 7.35
C LEU A 194 -7.12 -12.71 5.89
N SER A 195 -8.26 -13.36 5.64
CA SER A 195 -8.85 -13.47 4.30
C SER A 195 -9.13 -12.09 3.71
N ALA A 196 -9.70 -11.19 4.52
CA ALA A 196 -9.96 -9.81 4.14
C ALA A 196 -8.67 -9.04 3.78
N TYR A 197 -7.59 -9.21 4.56
CA TYR A 197 -6.28 -8.62 4.27
C TYR A 197 -5.73 -9.07 2.91
N GLU A 198 -5.80 -10.36 2.60
CA GLU A 198 -5.35 -10.89 1.32
C GLU A 198 -6.24 -10.41 0.16
N SER A 199 -7.56 -10.41 0.35
CA SER A 199 -8.53 -9.94 -0.65
C SER A 199 -8.32 -8.47 -1.01
N VAL A 200 -8.09 -7.60 -0.01
CA VAL A 200 -7.77 -6.19 -0.25
C VAL A 200 -6.49 -6.06 -1.08
N ARG A 201 -5.40 -6.72 -0.67
CA ARG A 201 -4.11 -6.61 -1.38
C ARG A 201 -4.19 -7.15 -2.81
N ASN A 202 -4.81 -8.31 -3.01
CA ASN A 202 -4.98 -8.93 -4.32
C ASN A 202 -5.88 -8.08 -5.23
N GLY A 203 -6.96 -7.51 -4.69
CA GLY A 203 -7.85 -6.66 -5.47
C GLY A 203 -7.19 -5.34 -5.86
N VAL A 204 -6.47 -4.70 -4.95
CA VAL A 204 -5.65 -3.51 -5.25
C VAL A 204 -4.60 -3.81 -6.32
N GLU A 205 -3.91 -4.96 -6.24
CA GLU A 205 -2.95 -5.39 -7.26
C GLU A 205 -3.59 -5.46 -8.65
N LYS A 206 -4.77 -6.08 -8.75
CA LYS A 206 -5.53 -6.16 -10.01
C LYS A 206 -5.93 -4.77 -10.52
N LEU A 207 -6.42 -3.90 -9.65
CA LEU A 207 -6.88 -2.57 -10.03
C LEU A 207 -5.74 -1.66 -10.51
N ILE A 208 -4.56 -1.71 -9.90
CA ILE A 208 -3.41 -0.89 -10.31
C ILE A 208 -2.91 -1.24 -11.73
N LEU A 209 -3.16 -2.47 -12.22
CA LEU A 209 -2.86 -2.83 -13.61
C LEU A 209 -3.68 -2.02 -14.63
N VAL A 210 -4.82 -1.50 -14.21
CA VAL A 210 -5.81 -0.79 -15.03
C VAL A 210 -5.77 0.71 -14.80
N PHE A 211 -5.63 1.08 -13.53
CA PHE A 211 -5.62 2.44 -13.04
C PHE A 211 -4.21 2.73 -12.52
N PRO A 212 -3.26 3.10 -13.41
CA PRO A 212 -1.91 3.41 -12.99
C PRO A 212 -1.93 4.48 -11.91
N ALA A 213 -1.14 4.26 -10.86
CA ALA A 213 -0.99 5.20 -9.78
C ALA A 213 0.47 5.58 -9.59
N LYS A 214 0.69 6.74 -8.98
CA LYS A 214 2.00 7.29 -8.68
C LYS A 214 2.08 7.62 -7.20
N LEU A 215 3.18 7.27 -6.56
CA LEU A 215 3.52 7.70 -5.21
C LEU A 215 4.52 8.85 -5.30
N CYS A 216 4.33 9.90 -4.50
CA CYS A 216 5.40 10.86 -4.24
C CYS A 216 6.34 10.35 -3.14
N LYS A 217 7.63 10.24 -3.44
CA LYS A 217 8.64 9.78 -2.47
C LYS A 217 8.85 10.69 -1.27
N LEU A 218 8.44 11.95 -1.36
CA LEU A 218 8.73 12.97 -0.36
C LEU A 218 7.60 13.15 0.65
N CYS A 219 6.34 13.04 0.20
CA CYS A 219 5.16 13.19 1.06
C CYS A 219 4.38 11.89 1.28
N SER A 220 4.78 10.76 0.66
CA SER A 220 4.08 9.46 0.71
C SER A 220 2.63 9.51 0.22
N GLU A 221 2.29 10.54 -0.56
CA GLU A 221 0.98 10.73 -1.16
C GLU A 221 0.83 9.89 -2.42
N VAL A 222 -0.33 9.26 -2.59
CA VAL A 222 -0.65 8.46 -3.77
C VAL A 222 -1.63 9.22 -4.68
N HIS A 223 -1.30 9.25 -5.96
CA HIS A 223 -2.13 9.84 -7.01
C HIS A 223 -2.57 8.74 -7.97
N VAL A 224 -3.87 8.49 -8.07
CA VAL A 224 -4.47 7.56 -9.06
C VAL A 224 -4.71 8.32 -10.36
N VAL A 225 -4.02 7.95 -11.44
CA VAL A 225 -4.03 8.73 -12.69
C VAL A 225 -5.37 8.53 -13.42
N PRO A 226 -6.07 9.61 -13.82
CA PRO A 226 -7.30 9.50 -14.61
C PRO A 226 -7.06 8.83 -15.97
N LEU A 227 -7.98 7.96 -16.38
CA LEU A 227 -7.92 7.32 -17.69
C LEU A 227 -8.11 8.36 -18.81
N GLY A 228 -7.11 8.47 -19.69
CA GLY A 228 -7.11 9.43 -20.79
C GLY A 228 -6.60 10.83 -20.42
N GLY A 229 -6.24 11.08 -19.16
CA GLY A 229 -5.55 12.29 -18.74
C GLY A 229 -4.09 12.27 -19.20
N VAL A 230 -3.66 13.32 -19.89
CA VAL A 230 -2.22 13.57 -20.06
C VAL A 230 -1.68 13.98 -18.69
N ASN A 231 -0.47 13.52 -18.34
CA ASN A 231 0.31 14.05 -17.22
C ASN A 231 0.56 15.55 -17.45
N GLU A 232 -0.43 16.39 -17.19
CA GLU A 232 -0.19 17.80 -16.96
C GLU A 232 0.38 17.86 -15.54
N SER A 233 1.69 18.00 -15.51
CA SER A 233 2.45 18.43 -14.35
C SER A 233 1.65 19.45 -13.53
N GLN A 234 1.12 19.04 -12.38
CA GLN A 234 0.77 19.98 -11.32
C GLN A 234 1.53 19.56 -10.07
N HIS A 235 2.27 20.53 -9.57
CA HIS A 235 3.38 20.45 -8.62
C HIS A 235 4.69 19.90 -9.20
N GLU A 236 5.47 20.78 -9.86
CA GLU A 236 6.88 20.58 -10.25
C GLU A 236 7.81 20.17 -9.07
N ALA A 237 7.31 20.14 -7.82
CA ALA A 237 8.06 19.82 -6.62
C ALA A 237 8.03 18.33 -6.19
N HIS A 238 7.22 17.48 -6.82
CA HIS A 238 7.04 16.08 -6.38
C HIS A 238 7.86 15.09 -7.22
N VAL A 239 8.57 14.17 -6.53
CA VAL A 239 9.31 13.06 -7.15
C VAL A 239 8.40 11.84 -7.24
N TRP A 240 7.77 11.66 -8.41
CA TRP A 240 6.81 10.60 -8.65
C TRP A 240 7.48 9.28 -9.06
N GLN A 241 7.01 8.18 -8.47
CA GLN A 241 7.34 6.81 -8.90
C GLN A 241 6.05 6.02 -9.15
N LYS A 242 6.11 5.00 -10.03
CA LYS A 242 5.03 4.03 -10.20
C LYS A 242 4.70 3.39 -8.85
N ALA A 243 3.44 3.50 -8.43
CA ALA A 243 2.95 2.89 -7.20
C ALA A 243 2.70 1.38 -7.39
N GLY A 244 2.99 0.60 -6.35
CA GLY A 244 2.65 -0.81 -6.21
C GLY A 244 1.63 -1.04 -5.09
N VAL A 245 1.34 -2.31 -4.80
CA VAL A 245 0.33 -2.68 -3.78
C VAL A 245 0.71 -2.17 -2.39
N ASP A 246 1.99 -2.20 -2.05
CA ASP A 246 2.49 -1.75 -0.75
C ASP A 246 2.39 -0.23 -0.57
N ASP A 247 2.26 0.53 -1.66
CA ASP A 247 2.04 1.98 -1.59
C ASP A 247 0.58 2.31 -1.25
N PHE A 248 -0.36 1.38 -1.46
CA PHE A 248 -1.77 1.54 -1.10
C PHE A 248 -2.13 0.81 0.21
N VAL A 249 -1.50 -0.34 0.45
CA VAL A 249 -1.77 -1.21 1.59
C VAL A 249 -0.43 -1.62 2.21
N PRO A 250 0.28 -0.69 2.89
CA PRO A 250 1.61 -0.95 3.40
C PRO A 250 1.63 -2.11 4.39
N PRO A 251 2.46 -3.15 4.18
CA PRO A 251 2.60 -4.22 5.14
C PRO A 251 3.45 -3.72 6.31
N LYS A 252 2.84 -3.64 7.50
CA LYS A 252 3.58 -3.33 8.72
C LYS A 252 4.40 -4.53 9.16
N ILE A 253 5.68 -4.60 8.79
CA ILE A 253 6.52 -5.75 9.15
C ILE A 253 6.91 -5.69 10.63
N VAL A 254 6.69 -6.80 11.34
CA VAL A 254 6.99 -6.97 12.77
C VAL A 254 7.88 -8.19 12.98
N TRP A 255 8.57 -8.23 14.13
CA TRP A 255 9.24 -9.43 14.61
C TRP A 255 8.23 -10.52 14.91
N PHE A 256 8.44 -11.70 14.32
CA PHE A 256 7.62 -12.88 14.55
C PHE A 256 8.32 -13.83 15.52
N ARG A 257 7.72 -14.04 16.69
CA ARG A 257 8.19 -15.00 17.70
C ARG A 257 7.67 -16.39 17.34
N ARG A 258 8.58 -17.33 17.09
CA ARG A 258 8.25 -18.74 16.85
C ARG A 258 8.07 -19.52 18.16
N PRO A 259 7.44 -20.71 18.15
CA PRO A 259 7.26 -21.50 19.36
C PRO A 259 8.57 -21.80 20.11
N GLN A 260 9.67 -22.02 19.39
CA GLN A 260 11.02 -22.27 19.93
C GLN A 260 11.75 -21.03 20.44
N ASP A 261 11.29 -19.83 20.08
CA ASP A 261 11.95 -18.58 20.44
C ASP A 261 11.62 -18.18 21.90
N PRO A 262 12.52 -17.45 22.58
CA PRO A 262 12.29 -16.99 23.94
C PRO A 262 10.99 -16.16 24.04
N ARG A 263 10.37 -16.17 25.23
CA ARG A 263 9.11 -15.42 25.47
C ARG A 263 9.23 -13.94 25.14
N VAL A 264 10.42 -13.37 25.38
CA VAL A 264 10.76 -12.00 25.03
C VAL A 264 11.98 -12.06 24.13
N LEU A 265 11.85 -11.50 22.92
CA LEU A 265 12.94 -11.49 21.95
C LEU A 265 14.06 -10.52 22.38
N VAL A 266 15.30 -10.98 22.25
CA VAL A 266 16.53 -10.28 22.65
C VAL A 266 17.52 -10.23 21.49
N ASP A 267 18.53 -9.35 21.57
CA ASP A 267 19.48 -9.09 20.49
C ASP A 267 20.21 -10.35 19.99
N GLU A 268 20.52 -11.28 20.89
CA GLU A 268 21.34 -12.48 20.64
C GLU A 268 20.72 -13.40 19.56
N GLY A 269 19.39 -13.44 19.49
CA GLY A 269 18.65 -14.27 18.53
C GLY A 269 18.08 -13.51 17.33
N ARG A 270 18.37 -12.20 17.19
CA ARG A 270 17.72 -11.34 16.19
C ARG A 270 17.87 -11.86 14.75
N ASP A 271 18.99 -12.51 14.43
CA ASP A 271 19.26 -13.02 13.08
C ASP A 271 18.52 -14.34 12.81
N TYR A 272 17.98 -14.98 13.85
CA TYR A 272 17.25 -16.25 13.79
C TYR A 272 15.73 -16.06 13.80
N TYR A 273 15.23 -15.01 14.45
CA TYR A 273 13.79 -14.76 14.53
C TYR A 273 13.17 -14.50 13.16
N GLY A 274 11.88 -14.83 13.07
CA GLY A 274 11.06 -14.57 11.90
C GLY A 274 10.59 -13.12 11.84
N HIS A 275 9.97 -12.78 10.71
CA HIS A 275 9.19 -11.57 10.54
C HIS A 275 7.85 -11.92 9.90
N ALA A 276 6.87 -11.02 10.03
CA ALA A 276 5.60 -11.14 9.33
C ALA A 276 4.94 -9.76 9.21
N PRO A 277 3.97 -9.56 8.29
CA PRO A 277 3.06 -8.44 8.42
C PRO A 277 2.29 -8.52 9.74
N ALA A 278 2.09 -7.39 10.41
CA ALA A 278 1.45 -7.30 11.73
C ALA A 278 0.06 -7.95 11.74
N VAL A 279 -0.72 -7.76 10.67
CA VAL A 279 -2.04 -8.39 10.51
C VAL A 279 -1.91 -9.92 10.50
N ILE A 280 -0.91 -10.47 9.82
CA ILE A 280 -0.69 -11.92 9.75
C ILE A 280 -0.28 -12.47 11.12
N ASP A 281 0.72 -11.87 11.76
CA ASP A 281 1.18 -12.29 13.10
C ASP A 281 0.05 -12.25 14.13
N MET A 282 -0.74 -11.16 14.12
CA MET A 282 -1.88 -10.99 15.00
C MET A 282 -2.96 -12.07 14.76
N CYS A 283 -3.29 -12.38 13.51
CA CYS A 283 -4.26 -13.44 13.20
C CYS A 283 -3.74 -14.82 13.61
N VAL A 284 -2.46 -15.11 13.37
CA VAL A 284 -1.84 -16.39 13.78
C VAL A 284 -1.87 -16.56 15.29
N LYS A 285 -1.55 -15.51 16.05
CA LYS A 285 -1.63 -15.51 17.53
C LYS A 285 -3.05 -15.66 18.06
N ALA A 286 -4.05 -15.26 17.28
CA ALA A 286 -5.47 -15.50 17.57
C ALA A 286 -5.99 -16.87 17.08
N GLY A 287 -5.12 -17.75 16.57
CA GLY A 287 -5.45 -19.13 16.20
C GLY A 287 -5.66 -19.39 14.72
N ALA A 288 -5.52 -18.38 13.84
CA ALA A 288 -5.58 -18.62 12.40
C ALA A 288 -4.32 -19.36 11.89
N ALA A 289 -4.48 -20.20 10.86
CA ALA A 289 -3.34 -20.81 10.19
C ALA A 289 -2.58 -19.77 9.35
N ALA A 290 -1.26 -19.81 9.40
CA ALA A 290 -0.41 -18.92 8.61
C ALA A 290 -0.45 -19.28 7.10
N PRO A 291 -0.65 -18.31 6.19
CA PRO A 291 -0.59 -18.56 4.76
C PRO A 291 0.81 -18.97 4.32
N TYR A 292 0.88 -19.92 3.38
CA TYR A 292 2.14 -20.51 2.91
C TYR A 292 3.15 -19.47 2.42
N LYS A 293 2.69 -18.37 1.81
CA LYS A 293 3.54 -17.31 1.26
C LYS A 293 4.34 -16.54 2.32
N TYR A 294 3.94 -16.63 3.59
CA TYR A 294 4.63 -15.97 4.71
C TYR A 294 5.54 -16.90 5.51
N ILE A 295 5.46 -18.22 5.33
CA ILE A 295 6.20 -19.22 6.13
C ILE A 295 7.71 -18.96 6.10
N SER A 296 8.27 -18.65 4.92
CA SER A 296 9.70 -18.35 4.78
C SER A 296 10.11 -17.07 5.52
N MET A 297 9.25 -16.04 5.52
CA MET A 297 9.49 -14.80 6.26
C MET A 297 9.43 -15.04 7.78
N MET A 298 8.47 -15.87 8.21
CA MET A 298 8.26 -16.26 9.61
C MET A 298 9.34 -17.21 10.13
N LYS A 299 10.17 -17.79 9.24
CA LYS A 299 11.21 -18.77 9.56
C LYS A 299 10.69 -19.92 10.43
N ASP A 300 9.50 -20.42 10.12
CA ASP A 300 8.78 -21.44 10.91
C ASP A 300 9.68 -22.66 11.23
N ASN A 301 10.35 -23.19 10.19
CA ASN A 301 11.33 -24.29 10.28
C ASN A 301 12.79 -23.82 10.39
N GLY A 302 13.01 -22.54 10.70
CA GLY A 302 14.36 -21.98 10.80
C GLY A 302 15.10 -22.46 12.05
N LEU A 303 16.43 -22.49 11.98
CA LEU A 303 17.28 -22.84 13.12
C LEU A 303 17.01 -21.92 14.32
N SER A 304 17.24 -22.46 15.51
CA SER A 304 17.24 -21.66 16.75
C SER A 304 18.58 -20.95 16.90
N ALA A 305 18.58 -19.83 17.62
CA ALA A 305 19.84 -19.19 18.00
C ALA A 305 20.69 -20.16 18.84
N PRO A 306 22.01 -20.21 18.63
CA PRO A 306 22.91 -21.00 19.48
C PRO A 306 22.80 -20.50 20.92
N LEU A 307 22.74 -21.45 21.86
CA LEU A 307 22.67 -21.21 23.30
C LEU A 307 23.94 -20.55 23.84
#